data_AF-A0A3C0BAU1-F1
#
_entry.id   AF-A0A3C0BAU1-F1
#
_cell.length_a   1.000
_cell.length_b   1.000
_cell.length_c   1.000
_cell.angle_alpha   90.00
_cell.angle_beta   90.00
_cell.angle_gamma   90.00
#
_symmetry.space_group_name_H-M   'P 1'
#
loop_
_entity.id
_entity.type
_entity.pdbx_description
1 polymer ?
#
loop_
_entity_poly.entity_id
_entity_poly.type
_entity_poly.pdbx_seq_one_letter_code
_entity_poly.pdbx_strand_id
1 'polypeptide(L)'
;GTNVAPLLIAAGIDSVYAHFKGDNTYLVESFTPDGSKTTLTGTFSQQRSTVTGIWNITVNQSSPNALVSEGIFRVIDQNPLMMKYEIAQTDPAIVGVTPPTATGGFGSTSGGAFGVMNVQTYLKIN
;
A
#
# COMPACT_ATOMS: atom_id res chain seq x y z
N GLY A 1 11.85 -8.01 -5.26
CA GLY A 1 13.04 -7.19 -4.98
C GLY A 1 13.11 -6.85 -3.50
N THR A 2 14.21 -6.29 -3.00
CA THR A 2 14.42 -6.00 -1.55
C THR A 2 13.41 -5.03 -0.94
N ASN A 3 12.76 -4.19 -1.77
CA ASN A 3 11.75 -3.22 -1.33
C ASN A 3 10.31 -3.77 -1.40
N VAL A 4 10.11 -4.96 -1.97
CA VAL A 4 8.78 -5.58 -2.09
C VAL A 4 8.41 -6.21 -0.75
N ALA A 5 7.18 -5.93 -0.28
CA ALA A 5 6.69 -6.45 0.98
C ALA A 5 6.74 -8.00 0.98
N PRO A 6 7.17 -8.64 2.09
CA PRO A 6 7.24 -10.09 2.17
C PRO A 6 5.94 -10.81 1.77
N LEU A 7 4.78 -10.23 2.07
CA LEU A 7 3.48 -10.79 1.71
C LEU A 7 3.27 -10.82 0.18
N LEU A 8 3.74 -9.81 -0.55
CA LEU A 8 3.68 -9.77 -2.01
C LEU A 8 4.67 -10.76 -2.63
N ILE A 9 5.87 -10.91 -2.03
CA ILE A 9 6.84 -11.93 -2.47
C ILE A 9 6.24 -13.34 -2.29
N ALA A 10 5.58 -13.60 -1.17
CA ALA A 10 4.89 -14.87 -0.93
C ALA A 10 3.74 -15.12 -1.93
N ALA A 11 3.12 -14.06 -2.45
CA ALA A 11 2.13 -14.11 -3.53
C ALA A 11 2.76 -14.21 -4.95
N GLY A 12 4.08 -14.34 -5.05
CA GLY A 12 4.80 -14.50 -6.33
C GLY A 12 5.14 -13.18 -7.04
N ILE A 13 4.88 -12.02 -6.42
CA ILE A 13 5.20 -10.71 -7.00
C ILE A 13 6.68 -10.39 -6.80
N ASP A 14 7.38 -10.01 -7.88
CA ASP A 14 8.79 -9.66 -7.85
C ASP A 14 9.05 -8.15 -7.80
N SER A 15 8.11 -7.34 -8.28
CA SER A 15 8.24 -5.89 -8.41
C SER A 15 6.86 -5.24 -8.50
N VAL A 16 6.80 -4.00 -8.01
CA VAL A 16 5.57 -3.19 -7.98
C VAL A 16 5.91 -1.76 -8.36
N TYR A 17 5.16 -1.23 -9.32
CA TYR A 17 5.13 0.18 -9.67
C TYR A 17 3.83 0.80 -9.15
N ALA A 18 3.91 2.00 -8.57
CA ALA A 18 2.75 2.74 -8.11
C ALA A 18 2.86 4.20 -8.51
N HIS A 19 1.74 4.76 -8.98
CA HIS A 19 1.62 6.15 -9.38
C HIS A 19 0.31 6.72 -8.84
N PHE A 20 0.44 7.53 -7.78
CA PHE A 20 -0.64 8.32 -7.21
C PHE A 20 -0.61 9.72 -7.83
N LYS A 21 -1.65 10.09 -8.57
CA LYS A 21 -1.69 11.33 -9.35
C LYS A 21 -2.32 12.48 -8.57
N GLY A 22 -2.04 13.70 -9.01
CA GLY A 22 -2.61 14.93 -8.40
C GLY A 22 -4.11 15.11 -8.58
N ASP A 23 -4.75 14.32 -9.45
CA ASP A 23 -6.21 14.29 -9.65
C ASP A 23 -6.92 13.25 -8.77
N ASN A 24 -6.22 12.70 -7.77
CA ASN A 24 -6.69 11.65 -6.86
C ASN A 24 -6.96 10.29 -7.53
N THR A 25 -6.47 10.06 -8.75
CA THR A 25 -6.46 8.73 -9.36
C THR A 25 -5.15 8.00 -9.09
N TYR A 26 -5.17 6.66 -9.12
CA TYR A 26 -3.96 5.87 -9.00
C TYR A 26 -3.85 4.78 -10.06
N LEU A 27 -2.61 4.37 -10.30
CA LEU A 27 -2.23 3.18 -11.04
C LEU A 27 -1.25 2.38 -10.18
N VAL A 28 -1.52 1.09 -9.97
CA VAL A 28 -0.55 0.14 -9.43
C VAL A 28 -0.37 -0.99 -10.43
N GLU A 29 0.87 -1.32 -10.73
CA GLU A 29 1.23 -2.46 -11.55
C GLU A 29 2.13 -3.38 -10.75
N SER A 30 1.77 -4.66 -10.67
CA SER A 30 2.57 -5.69 -10.03
C SER A 30 2.97 -6.73 -11.07
N PHE A 31 4.22 -7.19 -10.97
CA PHE A 31 4.81 -8.11 -11.93
C PHE A 31 5.25 -9.39 -11.23
N THR A 32 5.15 -10.51 -11.95
CA THR A 32 5.70 -11.81 -11.55
C THR A 32 6.97 -12.12 -12.36
N PRO A 33 7.83 -13.04 -11.92
CA PRO A 33 9.11 -13.34 -12.59
C PRO A 33 9.02 -13.79 -14.05
N ASP A 34 7.85 -14.31 -14.47
CA ASP A 34 7.56 -14.71 -15.85
C ASP A 34 7.13 -13.53 -16.74
N GLY A 35 7.07 -12.31 -16.19
CA GLY A 35 6.65 -11.09 -16.88
C GLY A 35 5.14 -10.85 -16.88
N SER A 36 4.33 -11.70 -16.24
CA SER A 36 2.90 -11.45 -16.12
C SER A 36 2.64 -10.18 -15.30
N LYS A 37 1.65 -9.39 -15.73
CA LYS A 37 1.32 -8.10 -15.15
C LYS A 37 -0.11 -8.08 -14.64
N THR A 38 -0.29 -7.62 -13.41
CA THR A 38 -1.60 -7.21 -12.90
C THR A 38 -1.63 -5.69 -12.78
N THR A 39 -2.72 -5.08 -13.24
CA THR A 39 -2.93 -3.63 -13.18
C THR A 39 -4.15 -3.32 -12.32
N LEU A 40 -3.95 -2.47 -11.32
CA LEU A 40 -5.00 -1.98 -10.43
C LEU A 40 -5.17 -0.48 -10.67
N THR A 41 -6.42 -0.03 -10.82
CA THR A 41 -6.74 1.40 -10.95
C THR A 41 -7.94 1.77 -10.11
N GLY A 42 -8.02 3.06 -9.79
CA GLY A 42 -9.11 3.61 -9.00
C GLY A 42 -8.79 5.02 -8.52
N THR A 43 -9.39 5.38 -7.40
CA THR A 43 -9.16 6.66 -6.73
C THR A 43 -8.60 6.46 -5.32
N PHE A 44 -8.01 7.51 -4.77
CA PHE A 44 -7.57 7.51 -3.39
C PHE A 44 -7.91 8.85 -2.72
N SER A 45 -8.02 8.83 -1.40
CA SER A 45 -8.10 10.03 -0.57
C SER A 45 -7.12 9.90 0.58
N GLN A 46 -6.60 11.02 1.05
CA GLN A 46 -5.63 11.05 2.15
C GLN A 46 -5.96 12.13 3.16
N GLN A 47 -5.66 11.86 4.42
CA GLN A 47 -5.86 12.80 5.52
C GLN A 47 -4.68 12.76 6.48
N ARG A 48 -4.33 13.92 7.06
CA ARG A 48 -3.31 13.97 8.10
C ARG A 48 -3.80 13.20 9.33
N SER A 49 -2.96 12.32 9.86
CA SER A 49 -3.23 11.69 11.14
C SER A 49 -2.76 12.58 12.30
N THR A 50 -3.04 12.15 13.53
CA THR A 50 -2.49 12.76 14.75
C THR A 50 -1.02 12.41 15.00
N VAL A 51 -0.45 11.46 14.24
CA VAL A 51 0.95 11.03 14.35
C VAL A 51 1.79 11.73 13.28
N THR A 52 2.79 12.49 13.72
CA THR A 52 3.65 13.30 12.84
C THR A 52 4.30 12.46 11.74
N GLY A 53 4.07 12.89 10.50
CA GLY A 53 4.64 12.27 9.30
C GLY A 53 3.89 11.03 8.80
N ILE A 54 2.89 10.52 9.52
CA ILE A 54 2.03 9.43 9.07
C ILE A 54 0.69 10.02 8.60
N TRP A 55 0.26 9.61 7.42
CA TRP A 55 -1.02 9.99 6.83
C TRP A 55 -1.92 8.77 6.74
N ASN A 56 -3.22 8.99 6.93
CA ASN A 56 -4.22 8.00 6.63
C ASN A 56 -4.54 8.04 5.14
N ILE A 57 -4.85 6.89 4.56
CA ILE A 57 -5.26 6.76 3.16
C ILE A 57 -6.43 5.78 3.04
N THR A 58 -7.37 6.13 2.17
CA THR A 58 -8.41 5.23 1.67
C THR A 58 -8.23 5.09 0.16
N VAL A 59 -8.22 3.85 -0.32
CA VAL A 59 -8.07 3.51 -1.74
C VAL A 59 -9.34 2.82 -2.20
N ASN A 60 -9.99 3.40 -3.20
CA ASN A 60 -11.18 2.86 -3.83
C ASN A 60 -10.78 2.31 -5.20
N GLN A 61 -10.56 1.01 -5.27
CA GLN A 61 -10.25 0.34 -6.53
C GLN A 61 -11.52 0.19 -7.36
N SER A 62 -11.41 0.42 -8.67
CA SER A 62 -12.49 0.20 -9.63
C SER A 62 -12.16 -0.89 -10.66
N SER A 63 -10.87 -1.18 -10.88
CA SER A 63 -10.42 -2.23 -11.80
C SER A 63 -9.26 -3.03 -11.19
N PRO A 64 -9.23 -4.37 -11.35
CA PRO A 64 -10.17 -5.21 -12.12
C PRO A 64 -11.47 -5.51 -11.38
N ASN A 65 -11.50 -5.33 -10.05
CA ASN A 65 -12.68 -5.53 -9.20
C ASN A 65 -12.84 -4.35 -8.26
N ALA A 66 -14.09 -4.02 -7.93
CA ALA A 66 -14.37 -2.99 -6.93
C ALA A 66 -14.02 -3.49 -5.53
N LEU A 67 -13.17 -2.74 -4.83
CA LEU A 67 -12.84 -2.96 -3.42
C LEU A 67 -12.40 -1.65 -2.76
N VAL A 68 -12.49 -1.61 -1.44
CA VAL A 68 -11.98 -0.52 -0.61
C VAL A 68 -10.87 -1.06 0.27
N SER A 69 -9.77 -0.31 0.33
CA SER A 69 -8.67 -0.56 1.26
C SER A 69 -8.37 0.68 2.08
N GLU A 70 -8.05 0.49 3.34
CA GLU A 70 -7.67 1.56 4.26
C GLU A 70 -6.30 1.29 4.86
N GLY A 71 -5.59 2.36 5.20
CA GLY A 71 -4.36 2.24 5.96
C GLY A 71 -3.59 3.53 6.08
N ILE A 72 -2.26 3.41 6.03
CA ILE A 72 -1.34 4.51 6.31
C ILE A 72 -0.16 4.56 5.34
N PHE A 73 0.37 5.77 5.18
CA PHE A 73 1.64 5.97 4.48
C PHE A 73 2.48 7.07 5.12
N ARG A 74 3.78 7.05 4.80
CA ARG A 74 4.76 8.04 5.22
C ARG A 74 5.76 8.25 4.11
N VAL A 75 5.90 9.50 3.70
CA VAL A 75 6.99 9.93 2.83
C VAL A 75 8.21 10.25 3.70
N ILE A 76 9.36 9.71 3.32
CA ILE A 76 10.65 9.89 3.99
C ILE A 76 11.51 10.68 3.03
N ASP A 77 11.90 11.88 3.46
CA ASP A 77 12.76 12.78 2.70
C ASP A 77 14.20 12.27 2.74
N GLN A 78 14.57 11.55 1.69
CA GLN A 78 15.89 10.97 1.45
C GLN A 78 16.12 10.88 -0.06
N ASN A 79 17.30 10.45 -0.50
CA ASN A 79 17.64 10.35 -1.92
C ASN A 79 17.97 8.90 -2.32
N PRO A 80 17.14 8.21 -3.13
CA PRO A 80 15.87 8.68 -3.70
C PRO A 80 14.77 8.80 -2.64
N LEU A 81 13.76 9.64 -2.91
CA LEU A 81 12.61 9.83 -2.04
C LEU A 81 11.94 8.49 -1.78
N MET A 82 11.66 8.17 -0.52
CA MET A 82 11.09 6.89 -0.12
C MET A 82 9.67 7.08 0.42
N MET A 83 8.81 6.11 0.18
CA MET A 83 7.51 6.00 0.82
C MET A 83 7.35 4.63 1.48
N LYS A 84 6.99 4.61 2.76
CA LYS A 84 6.43 3.43 3.41
C LYS A 84 4.92 3.45 3.30
N TYR A 85 4.34 2.31 2.97
CA TYR A 85 2.94 2.18 2.63
C TYR A 85 2.39 0.85 3.17
N GLU A 86 1.26 0.90 3.86
CA GLU A 86 0.59 -0.28 4.38
C GLU A 86 -0.91 -0.06 4.34
N ILE A 87 -1.64 -0.94 3.66
CA ILE A 87 -3.10 -0.92 3.57
C ILE A 87 -3.64 -2.33 3.76
N ALA A 88 -4.91 -2.43 4.16
CA ALA A 88 -5.65 -3.68 4.15
C ALA A 88 -7.02 -3.47 3.51
N GLN A 89 -7.51 -4.47 2.80
CA GLN A 89 -8.86 -4.46 2.23
C GLN A 89 -9.88 -4.47 3.37
N THR A 90 -10.82 -3.53 3.32
CA THR A 90 -11.91 -3.37 4.29
C THR A 90 -13.27 -3.68 3.68
N ASP A 91 -13.42 -3.58 2.35
CA ASP A 91 -14.64 -3.93 1.63
C ASP A 91 -14.31 -4.61 0.27
N PRO A 92 -14.82 -5.81 -0.02
CA PRO A 92 -15.52 -6.70 0.91
C PRO A 92 -14.63 -7.07 2.09
N ALA A 93 -15.22 -7.15 3.29
CA ALA A 93 -14.48 -7.42 4.51
C ALA A 93 -13.79 -8.80 4.44
N ILE A 94 -12.51 -8.84 4.80
CA ILE A 94 -11.76 -10.09 4.97
C ILE A 94 -11.75 -10.44 6.47
N VAL A 95 -12.28 -11.61 6.81
CA VAL A 95 -12.39 -12.05 8.21
C VAL A 95 -11.01 -12.07 8.88
N GLY A 96 -10.91 -11.40 10.03
CA GLY A 96 -9.67 -11.32 10.80
C GLY A 96 -8.66 -10.29 10.29
N VAL A 97 -8.99 -9.53 9.24
CA VAL A 97 -8.14 -8.45 8.72
C VAL A 97 -8.69 -7.10 9.15
N THR A 98 -7.88 -6.30 9.85
CA THR A 98 -8.18 -4.90 10.15
C THR A 98 -7.08 -3.99 9.60
N PRO A 99 -7.41 -2.78 9.15
CA PRO A 99 -6.42 -1.86 8.59
C PRO A 99 -5.40 -1.43 9.67
N PRO A 100 -4.17 -1.06 9.26
CA PRO A 100 -3.22 -0.44 10.16
C PRO A 100 -3.73 0.93 10.61
N THR A 101 -3.26 1.39 11.77
CA THR A 101 -3.60 2.71 12.31
C THR A 101 -2.36 3.56 12.49
N ALA A 102 -2.49 4.87 12.36
CA ALA A 102 -1.35 5.78 12.57
C ALA A 102 -0.74 5.63 13.97
N THR A 103 -1.57 5.46 15.01
CA THR A 103 -1.12 5.24 16.40
C THR A 103 -0.39 3.90 16.56
N GLY A 104 -0.88 2.84 15.92
CA GLY A 104 -0.21 1.53 15.90
C GLY A 104 1.07 1.53 15.07
N GLY A 105 1.23 2.50 14.16
CA GLY A 105 2.37 2.61 13.27
C GLY A 105 2.39 1.56 12.16
N PHE A 106 3.49 1.50 11.41
CA PHE A 106 3.68 0.50 10.37
C PHE A 106 3.84 -0.90 10.96
N GLY A 107 3.19 -1.86 10.32
CA GLY A 107 3.06 -3.25 10.73
C GLY A 107 1.91 -3.48 11.70
N SER A 108 0.98 -2.53 11.85
CA SER A 108 -0.17 -2.64 12.76
C SER A 108 -1.41 -3.29 12.12
N THR A 109 -1.34 -3.70 10.86
CA THR A 109 -2.42 -4.47 10.21
C THR A 109 -2.83 -5.65 11.12
N SER A 110 -4.14 -5.77 11.38
CA SER A 110 -4.72 -6.82 12.24
C SER A 110 -4.12 -6.85 13.65
N GLY A 111 -3.90 -5.67 14.24
CA GLY A 111 -3.33 -5.53 15.57
C GLY A 111 -1.86 -5.96 15.67
N GLY A 112 -1.15 -6.05 14.53
CA GLY A 112 0.25 -6.46 14.48
C GLY A 112 0.48 -7.92 14.09
N ALA A 113 -0.58 -8.69 13.80
CA ALA A 113 -0.47 -10.11 13.45
C ALA A 113 0.45 -10.37 12.24
N PHE A 114 0.53 -9.42 11.31
CA PHE A 114 1.38 -9.52 10.12
C PHE A 114 2.77 -8.92 10.30
N GLY A 115 3.05 -8.25 11.43
CA GLY A 115 4.27 -7.47 11.62
C GLY A 115 4.58 -6.60 10.41
N VAL A 116 5.84 -6.57 9.97
CA VAL A 116 6.25 -5.79 8.79
C VAL A 116 5.95 -6.47 7.44
N MET A 117 5.30 -7.65 7.42
CA MET A 117 5.10 -8.40 6.17
C MET A 117 4.22 -7.68 5.16
N ASN A 118 3.30 -6.83 5.62
CA ASN A 118 2.39 -6.04 4.78
C ASN A 118 2.93 -4.62 4.47
N VAL A 119 4.13 -4.28 4.93
CA VAL A 119 4.69 -2.94 4.73
C VAL A 119 5.45 -2.90 3.41
N GLN A 120 4.90 -2.19 2.44
CA GLN A 120 5.50 -1.96 1.14
C GLN A 120 6.39 -0.71 1.17
N THR A 121 7.59 -0.83 0.59
CA THR A 121 8.52 0.30 0.43
C THR A 121 8.57 0.69 -1.05
N TYR A 122 8.28 1.94 -1.34
CA TYR A 122 8.45 2.52 -2.67
C TYR A 122 9.63 3.48 -2.68
N LEU A 123 10.41 3.44 -3.76
CA LEU A 123 11.41 4.45 -4.07
C LEU A 123 10.91 5.25 -5.27
N LYS A 124 10.98 6.57 -5.19
CA LYS A 124 10.64 7.44 -6.31
C LYS A 124 11.61 7.15 -7.47
N ILE A 125 11.04 6.86 -8.63
CA ILE A 125 11.79 6.79 -9.89
C ILE A 125 11.86 8.19 -10.50
N ASN A 126 13.01 8.52 -11.09
CA ASN A 126 13.25 9.79 -11.76
C ASN A 126 12.86 9.72 -13.24
#